data_AF-A0A976NYE4-F1
#
_entry.id   AF-A0A976NYE4-F1
#
_cell.length_a   1.000
_cell.length_b   1.000
_cell.length_c   1.000
_cell.angle_alpha   90.00
_cell.angle_beta   90.00
_cell.angle_gamma   90.00
#
_symmetry.space_group_name_H-M   'P 1'
#
loop_
_entity.id
_entity.type
_entity.pdbx_description
1 polymer ?
#
loop_
_entity_poly.entity_id
_entity_poly.type
_entity_poly.pdbx_seq_one_letter_code
_entity_poly.pdbx_strand_id
1 'polypeptide(L)'
;MGNVGSSKQRVYSDNDYQLAIEASKELEHILAQDFKAYGQGLHEMVSSVERAIPTTTVRSIRYVATLRNRLIHDQEMRMLPDRRVFIQNFDNALVELNVIINKRRLDAGGAQPFTAPQCVIF
;
A
#
# COMPACT_ATOMS: atom_id res chain seq x y z
N MET A 1 -1.76 14.37 -28.08
CA MET A 1 -2.77 14.25 -27.01
C MET A 1 -2.61 12.90 -26.32
N GLY A 2 -2.79 12.88 -24.99
CA GLY A 2 -2.31 11.84 -24.07
C GLY A 2 -2.84 10.43 -24.28
N ASN A 3 -1.93 9.46 -24.16
CA ASN A 3 -2.24 8.05 -24.03
C ASN A 3 -2.18 7.73 -22.53
N VAL A 4 -3.31 7.89 -21.83
CA VAL A 4 -3.45 7.51 -20.42
C VAL A 4 -3.50 5.99 -20.39
N GLY A 5 -2.49 5.39 -19.77
CA GLY A 5 -2.22 3.96 -19.79
C GLY A 5 -3.40 3.13 -19.30
N SER A 6 -3.53 1.95 -19.91
CA SER A 6 -4.43 0.87 -19.49
C SER A 6 -4.34 0.65 -17.98
N SER A 7 -5.31 1.19 -17.25
CA SER A 7 -5.59 0.79 -15.88
C SER A 7 -5.92 -0.70 -15.93
N LYS A 8 -5.03 -1.53 -15.38
CA LYS A 8 -5.32 -2.95 -15.16
C LYS A 8 -6.65 -3.00 -14.40
N GLN A 9 -7.70 -3.48 -15.06
CA GLN A 9 -9.01 -3.66 -14.46
C GLN A 9 -8.86 -4.65 -13.30
N ARG A 10 -8.67 -4.14 -12.08
CA ARG A 10 -8.62 -4.98 -10.89
C ARG A 10 -10.03 -5.52 -10.67
N VAL A 11 -10.16 -6.83 -10.76
CA VAL A 11 -11.42 -7.52 -10.45
C VAL A 11 -11.55 -7.53 -8.95
N TYR A 12 -12.38 -6.63 -8.42
CA TYR A 12 -12.66 -6.56 -6.99
C TYR A 12 -13.79 -7.50 -6.62
N SER A 13 -13.62 -8.23 -5.52
CA SER A 13 -14.64 -9.07 -4.90
C SER A 13 -15.93 -8.28 -4.68
N ASP A 14 -17.09 -8.88 -4.98
CA ASP A 14 -18.39 -8.20 -4.83
C ASP A 14 -18.74 -7.93 -3.36
N ASN A 15 -18.16 -8.73 -2.46
CA ASN A 15 -18.30 -8.58 -1.02
C ASN A 15 -17.36 -7.49 -0.47
N ASP A 16 -17.94 -6.49 0.18
CA ASP A 16 -17.23 -5.35 0.78
C ASP A 16 -16.21 -5.78 1.85
N TYR A 17 -16.52 -6.80 2.65
CA TYR A 17 -15.60 -7.33 3.66
C TYR A 17 -14.37 -7.91 3.01
N GLN A 18 -14.57 -8.76 2.00
CA GLN A 18 -13.47 -9.38 1.28
C GLN A 18 -12.62 -8.31 0.59
N LEU A 19 -13.25 -7.36 -0.09
CA LEU A 19 -12.57 -6.22 -0.72
C LEU A 19 -11.72 -5.44 0.29
N ALA A 20 -12.28 -5.08 1.44
CA ALA A 20 -11.56 -4.30 2.44
C ALA A 20 -10.38 -5.06 3.05
N ILE A 21 -10.54 -6.37 3.27
CA ILE A 21 -9.49 -7.25 3.79
C ILE A 21 -8.38 -7.44 2.75
N GLU A 22 -8.72 -7.74 1.50
CA GLU A 22 -7.77 -7.92 0.40
C GLU A 22 -6.96 -6.63 0.15
N ALA A 23 -7.65 -5.48 0.06
CA ALA A 23 -7.02 -4.18 -0.10
C ALA A 23 -6.06 -3.86 1.07
N SER A 24 -6.47 -4.16 2.31
CA SER A 24 -5.63 -3.91 3.49
C SER A 24 -4.38 -4.79 3.46
N LYS A 25 -4.53 -6.09 3.20
CA LYS A 25 -3.40 -7.03 3.09
C LYS A 25 -2.39 -6.61 2.03
N GLU A 26 -2.87 -6.13 0.89
CA GLU A 26 -1.98 -5.70 -0.18
C GLU A 26 -1.17 -4.46 0.21
N LEU A 27 -1.80 -3.45 0.83
CA LEU A 27 -1.09 -2.29 1.33
C LEU A 27 -0.08 -2.67 2.41
N GLU A 28 -0.47 -3.52 3.37
CA GLU A 28 0.42 -4.02 4.42
C GLU A 28 1.63 -4.75 3.82
N HIS A 29 1.42 -5.58 2.80
CA HIS A 29 2.49 -6.28 2.12
C HIS A 29 3.50 -5.34 1.47
N ILE A 30 3.02 -4.34 0.72
CA ILE A 30 3.89 -3.35 0.05
C ILE A 30 4.65 -2.50 1.07
N LEU A 31 3.98 -2.03 2.12
CA LEU A 31 4.60 -1.24 3.19
C LEU A 31 5.66 -2.06 3.95
N ALA A 32 5.39 -3.33 4.23
CA ALA A 32 6.33 -4.22 4.90
C ALA A 32 7.54 -4.54 4.02
N GLN A 33 7.35 -4.85 2.73
CA GLN A 33 8.43 -5.24 1.83
C GLN A 33 9.34 -4.06 1.44
N ASP A 34 8.77 -2.95 0.97
CA ASP A 34 9.55 -1.85 0.39
C ASP A 34 9.96 -0.80 1.42
N PHE A 35 9.17 -0.60 2.47
CA PHE A 35 9.40 0.44 3.47
C PHE A 35 9.83 -0.12 4.83
N LYS A 36 9.86 -1.45 4.99
CA LYS A 36 10.11 -2.12 6.28
C LYS A 36 9.19 -1.59 7.39
N ALA A 37 7.94 -1.29 7.02
CA ALA A 37 6.93 -0.86 7.97
C ALA A 37 6.67 -1.95 9.02
N TYR A 38 6.36 -1.51 10.24
CA TYR A 38 6.04 -2.39 11.36
C TYR A 38 4.76 -1.94 12.05
N GLY A 39 3.96 -2.90 12.53
CA GLY A 39 2.68 -2.65 13.18
C GLY A 39 1.78 -3.89 13.19
N GLN A 40 0.78 -3.94 14.07
CA GLN A 40 -0.20 -5.04 14.11
C GLN A 40 -1.36 -4.82 13.11
N GLY A 41 -1.47 -3.63 12.53
CA GLY A 41 -2.36 -3.38 11.40
C GLY A 41 -1.94 -2.20 10.52
N LEU A 42 -2.65 -2.04 9.42
CA LEU A 42 -2.40 -1.01 8.39
C LEU A 42 -2.21 0.41 8.96
N HIS A 43 -2.99 0.80 9.97
CA HIS A 43 -2.87 2.13 10.59
C HIS A 43 -1.52 2.36 11.27
N GLU A 44 -1.02 1.35 11.98
CA GLU A 44 0.28 1.40 12.66
C GLU A 44 1.42 1.32 11.66
N MET A 45 1.31 0.42 10.66
CA MET A 45 2.31 0.31 9.59
C MET A 45 2.52 1.64 8.89
N VAL A 46 1.43 2.31 8.48
CA VAL A 46 1.53 3.63 7.84
C VAL A 46 2.17 4.66 8.75
N SER A 47 1.82 4.66 10.03
CA SER A 47 2.40 5.62 10.99
C SER A 47 3.89 5.37 11.22
N SER A 48 4.36 4.13 11.08
CA SER A 48 5.80 3.82 11.13
C SER A 48 6.58 4.39 9.94
N VAL A 49 5.92 4.56 8.78
CA VAL A 49 6.55 5.02 7.54
C VAL A 49 6.03 6.36 7.03
N GLU A 50 5.26 7.09 7.84
CA GLU A 50 4.63 8.35 7.44
C GLU A 50 5.63 9.44 7.06
N ARG A 51 6.86 9.36 7.58
CA ARG A 51 7.97 10.26 7.23
C ARG A 51 8.59 9.95 5.87
N ALA A 52 8.38 8.73 5.36
CA ALA A 52 9.03 8.20 4.18
C ALA A 52 8.11 8.22 2.94
N ILE A 53 6.84 8.60 3.12
CA ILE A 53 5.75 8.56 2.15
C ILE A 53 5.05 9.94 2.15
N PRO A 54 4.51 10.41 1.01
CA PRO A 54 3.73 11.65 0.95
C PRO A 54 2.53 11.64 1.91
N THR A 55 2.22 12.82 2.45
CA THR A 55 1.08 13.02 3.36
C THR A 55 -0.27 12.75 2.68
N THR A 56 -0.36 12.91 1.35
CA THR A 56 -1.54 12.56 0.55
C THR A 56 -1.80 11.05 0.59
N THR A 57 -0.78 10.26 0.30
CA THR A 57 -0.82 8.79 0.34
C THR A 57 -1.15 8.28 1.73
N VAL A 58 -0.48 8.83 2.76
CA VAL A 58 -0.74 8.50 4.17
C VAL A 58 -2.21 8.74 4.51
N ARG A 59 -2.80 9.84 4.05
CA ARG A 59 -4.21 10.16 4.30
C ARG A 59 -5.15 9.17 3.62
N SER A 60 -4.89 8.80 2.37
CA SER A 60 -5.69 7.80 1.65
C SER A 60 -5.61 6.41 2.30
N ILE A 61 -4.41 5.99 2.74
CA ILE A 61 -4.27 4.70 3.43
C ILE A 61 -4.95 4.75 4.81
N ARG A 62 -4.79 5.84 5.58
CA ARG A 62 -5.49 6.01 6.86
C ARG A 62 -7.00 5.93 6.68
N TYR A 63 -7.54 6.52 5.63
CA TYR A 63 -8.97 6.41 5.29
C TYR A 63 -9.40 4.95 5.08
N VAL A 64 -8.64 4.19 4.29
CA VAL A 64 -8.87 2.75 4.07
C VAL A 64 -8.81 1.97 5.39
N ALA A 65 -7.80 2.22 6.22
CA ALA A 65 -7.63 1.58 7.52
C ALA A 65 -8.80 1.88 8.47
N THR A 66 -9.26 3.13 8.54
CA THR A 66 -10.42 3.52 9.33
C THR A 66 -11.68 2.83 8.85
N LEU A 67 -11.95 2.82 7.55
CA LEU A 67 -13.12 2.16 6.99
C LEU A 67 -13.10 0.65 7.20
N ARG A 68 -11.97 -0.01 6.98
CA ARG A 68 -11.82 -1.44 7.28
C ARG A 68 -12.03 -1.73 8.76
N ASN A 69 -11.47 -0.92 9.65
CA ASN A 69 -11.65 -1.12 11.09
C ASN A 69 -13.11 -0.95 11.50
N ARG A 70 -13.80 0.06 10.96
CA ARG A 70 -15.25 0.21 11.20
C ARG A 70 -16.03 -0.96 10.61
N LEU A 71 -15.79 -1.35 9.37
CA LEU A 71 -16.48 -2.47 8.72
C LEU A 71 -16.34 -3.79 9.50
N ILE A 72 -15.17 -4.04 10.10
CA ILE A 72 -14.88 -5.27 10.84
C ILE A 72 -15.37 -5.24 12.29
N HIS A 73 -15.28 -4.08 12.96
CA HIS A 73 -15.55 -3.98 14.40
C HIS A 73 -16.91 -3.37 14.76
N ASP A 74 -17.49 -2.56 13.88
CA ASP A 74 -18.76 -1.88 14.12
C ASP A 74 -19.92 -2.79 13.70
N GLN A 75 -20.75 -3.20 14.67
CA GLN A 75 -21.87 -4.12 14.43
C GLN A 75 -22.98 -3.51 13.57
N GLU A 76 -23.05 -2.16 13.52
CA GLU A 76 -24.04 -1.43 12.75
C GLU A 76 -23.57 -1.16 11.31
N MET A 77 -22.25 -1.16 11.07
CA MET A 77 -21.67 -0.96 9.75
C MET A 77 -21.47 -2.29 9.01
N ARG A 78 -22.52 -2.76 8.33
CA ARG A 78 -22.49 -4.04 7.57
C ARG A 78 -21.98 -3.92 6.12
N MET A 79 -21.73 -2.71 5.64
CA MET A 79 -21.33 -2.45 4.25
C MET A 79 -20.48 -1.19 4.15
N LEU A 80 -19.71 -1.08 3.07
CA LEU A 80 -18.97 0.14 2.78
C LEU A 80 -19.95 1.22 2.32
N PRO A 81 -19.97 2.42 2.93
CA PRO A 81 -20.91 3.48 2.54
C PRO A 81 -20.68 3.92 1.09
N ASP A 82 -19.41 3.98 0.67
CA ASP A 82 -19.02 4.32 -0.69
C ASP A 82 -17.88 3.41 -1.17
N ARG A 83 -18.27 2.24 -1.70
CA ARG A 83 -17.32 1.27 -2.30
C ARG A 83 -16.44 1.91 -3.38
N ARG A 84 -17.00 2.82 -4.19
CA ARG A 84 -16.24 3.53 -5.24
C ARG A 84 -15.15 4.42 -4.66
N VAL A 85 -15.45 5.17 -3.61
CA VAL A 85 -14.48 6.06 -2.94
C VAL A 85 -13.41 5.23 -2.24
N PHE A 86 -13.77 4.10 -1.64
CA PHE A 86 -12.81 3.16 -1.07
C PHE A 86 -11.81 2.66 -2.12
N ILE A 87 -12.31 2.15 -3.25
CA ILE A 87 -11.48 1.66 -4.36
C ILE A 87 -10.61 2.79 -4.91
N GLN A 88 -11.16 3.99 -5.10
CA GLN A 88 -10.38 5.13 -5.61
C GLN A 88 -9.24 5.52 -4.67
N ASN A 89 -9.49 5.59 -3.35
CA ASN A 89 -8.45 5.90 -2.38
C ASN A 89 -7.38 4.81 -2.32
N PHE A 90 -7.79 3.55 -2.41
CA PHE A 90 -6.89 2.41 -2.47
C PHE A 90 -6.02 2.43 -3.74
N ASP A 91 -6.61 2.64 -4.90
CA ASP A 91 -5.89 2.71 -6.18
C ASP A 91 -4.92 3.89 -6.22
N ASN A 92 -5.36 5.07 -5.78
CA ASN A 92 -4.50 6.24 -5.65
C ASN A 92 -3.30 5.95 -4.73
N ALA A 93 -3.54 5.34 -3.57
CA ALA A 93 -2.47 4.98 -2.65
C ALA A 93 -1.50 3.98 -3.28
N LEU A 94 -2.00 2.95 -3.98
CA LEU A 94 -1.16 1.98 -4.69
C LEU A 94 -0.31 2.62 -5.78
N VAL A 95 -0.90 3.48 -6.60
CA VAL A 95 -0.19 4.18 -7.67
C VAL A 95 0.91 5.05 -7.08
N GLU A 96 0.61 5.85 -6.06
CA GLU A 96 1.60 6.69 -5.39
C GLU A 96 2.72 5.86 -4.74
N LEU A 97 2.38 4.78 -4.02
CA LEU A 97 3.35 3.85 -3.45
C LEU A 97 4.26 3.26 -4.52
N ASN A 98 3.70 2.78 -5.63
CA ASN A 98 4.49 2.24 -6.74
C ASN A 98 5.42 3.29 -7.34
N VAL A 99 4.99 4.54 -7.49
CA VAL A 99 5.86 5.62 -7.98
C VAL A 99 7.03 5.84 -7.03
N ILE A 100 6.79 5.86 -5.72
CA ILE A 100 7.85 6.03 -4.71
C ILE A 100 8.81 4.84 -4.71
N ILE A 101 8.29 3.62 -4.81
CA ILE A 101 9.10 2.40 -4.88
C ILE A 101 9.96 2.40 -6.13
N ASN A 102 9.39 2.71 -7.29
CA ASN A 102 10.15 2.82 -8.53
C ASN A 102 11.22 3.90 -8.43
N LYS A 103 10.89 5.07 -7.87
CA LYS A 103 11.86 6.13 -7.62
C LYS A 103 12.99 5.66 -6.71
N ARG A 104 12.68 5.03 -5.57
CA ARG A 104 13.70 4.45 -4.68
C ARG A 104 14.55 3.39 -5.34
N ARG A 105 13.98 2.57 -6.22
CA ARG A 105 14.73 1.56 -6.99
C ARG A 105 15.65 2.20 -8.02
N LEU A 106 15.24 3.31 -8.64
CA LEU A 106 16.08 4.07 -9.56
C LEU A 106 17.22 4.78 -8.81
N ASP A 107 16.92 5.38 -7.65
CA ASP A 107 17.91 6.02 -6.78
C ASP A 107 18.90 4.99 -6.19
N ALA A 108 18.41 3.81 -5.79
CA ALA A 108 19.23 2.68 -5.34
C ALA A 108 19.98 1.98 -6.49
N GLY A 109 19.53 2.16 -7.74
CA GLY A 109 20.24 1.72 -8.95
C GLY A 109 21.57 2.46 -9.19
N GLY A 110 21.83 3.54 -8.44
CA GLY A 110 23.14 4.19 -8.34
C GLY A 110 24.03 3.68 -7.19
N ALA A 111 23.53 2.79 -6.33
CA ALA A 111 24.27 2.22 -5.22
C ALA A 111 24.14 0.69 -5.23
N GLN A 112 24.98 0.05 -6.05
CA GLN A 112 25.32 -1.36 -5.88
C GLN A 112 25.69 -1.62 -4.41
N PRO A 113 25.03 -2.53 -3.67
CA PRO A 113 25.73 -3.17 -2.58
C PRO A 113 26.80 -4.06 -3.23
N PHE A 114 28.03 -3.58 -3.21
CA PHE A 114 29.22 -4.38 -3.48
C PHE A 114 29.27 -5.48 -2.41
N THR A 115 28.56 -6.58 -2.62
CA THR A 115 28.73 -7.79 -1.82
C THR A 115 29.92 -8.56 -2.39
N ALA A 116 31.13 -8.14 -2.02
CA ALA A 116 32.17 -9.13 -1.69
C ALA A 116 31.87 -9.57 -0.25
N PRO A 117 31.84 -10.88 0.06
CA PRO A 117 33.06 -11.69 -0.01
C PRO A 117 32.84 -13.15 -0.42
N GLN A 118 33.72 -13.69 -1.28
CA GLN A 118 34.07 -15.11 -1.21
C GLN A 118 35.58 -15.22 -1.12
N CYS A 119 36.08 -15.07 0.11
CA CYS A 119 37.39 -15.57 0.48
C CYS A 119 37.21 -17.08 0.71
N VAL A 120 37.63 -17.91 -0.25
CA VAL A 120 37.95 -19.31 0.00
C VAL A 120 39.45 -19.45 -0.18
N ILE A 121 40.08 -19.81 0.94
CA ILE A 121 41.51 -19.93 1.16
C ILE A 121 42.03 -21.16 0.41
N PHE A 122 43.28 -21.05 -0.06
CA PHE A 122 44.11 -22.07 -0.71
C PHE A 122 44.17 -23.42 0.03
#